data_AF-A0A8T6A223-F1
#
_entry.id   AF-A0A8T6A223-F1
#
_cell.length_a   1.000
_cell.length_b   1.000
_cell.length_c   1.000
_cell.angle_alpha   90.00
_cell.angle_beta   90.00
_cell.angle_gamma   90.00
#
_symmetry.space_group_name_H-M   'P 1'
#
loop_
_entity.id
_entity.type
_entity.pdbx_description
1 polymer ?
#
loop_
_entity_poly.entity_id
_entity_poly.type
_entity_poly.pdbx_seq_one_letter_code
_entity_poly.pdbx_strand_id
1 'polypeptide(L)'
;MSTKFYTLLTDIGAAKLASAAALGVPLKITHMAVGDGGGTLPTPDAKQTALVNEKRRAALNMLYIDPQNSSQIIAEQVIPENEGGWWIREVGLFDESGALIAVGNCPESYKPQLAEGSGRTQTVRMVLITSSTDNITLKIDPAVVLATRKYVDDKALELKVYVDDQMAKHLAAPDPHSQYAPKESPTFTGTPKAPTPAAGNNTTQVATTAFVQAALTALINGAPATLDTLKEIAAAINNDPNFSTTINNALALKAPLSSPALTGTPTAPTAAQSVNNTQIATTAFVKSAIAGMVGSAPAALDTLNELAAALGNDPNFATTMLNALAGKQPLDNTLTNLSGKDVAGLLTYLGLGEGSALPVGVPVPWPSATPPTGWLKCNGAAFSAEEYPELAKAYPTNKLPDLRGEFIRGWD
;
A
#
# COMPACT_ATOMS: atom_id res chain seq x y z
N MET A 1 54.11 -95.66 -46.33
CA MET A 1 52.75 -96.12 -46.67
C MET A 1 52.15 -95.08 -47.60
N SER A 2 51.89 -95.42 -48.88
CA SER A 2 51.21 -94.49 -49.78
C SER A 2 49.79 -94.27 -49.27
N THR A 3 49.39 -93.01 -49.08
CA THR A 3 48.01 -92.62 -48.77
C THR A 3 47.10 -93.07 -49.90
N LYS A 4 46.12 -93.93 -49.59
CA LYS A 4 45.20 -94.52 -50.59
C LYS A 4 44.33 -93.45 -51.29
N PHE A 5 43.98 -92.39 -50.57
CA PHE A 5 43.22 -91.25 -51.09
C PHE A 5 43.96 -89.97 -50.76
N TYR A 6 44.13 -89.10 -51.75
CA TYR A 6 44.85 -87.85 -51.62
C TYR A 6 44.44 -86.88 -52.72
N THR A 7 44.74 -85.62 -52.46
CA THR A 7 44.60 -84.54 -53.43
C THR A 7 46.00 -84.03 -53.75
N LEU A 8 46.20 -83.57 -54.97
CA LEU A 8 47.41 -82.87 -55.38
C LEU A 8 47.05 -81.65 -56.21
N LEU A 9 48.01 -80.73 -56.28
CA LEU A 9 47.96 -79.59 -57.18
C LEU A 9 48.48 -80.04 -58.55
N THR A 10 47.76 -79.69 -59.62
CA THR A 10 48.27 -79.94 -60.98
C THR A 10 49.41 -78.98 -61.30
N ASP A 11 50.21 -79.28 -62.32
CA ASP A 11 51.26 -78.36 -62.80
C ASP A 11 50.67 -77.00 -63.20
N ILE A 12 49.46 -77.01 -63.77
CA ILE A 12 48.69 -75.81 -64.11
C ILE A 12 48.27 -75.05 -62.85
N GLY A 13 47.75 -75.75 -61.85
CA GLY A 13 47.35 -75.17 -60.56
C GLY A 13 48.54 -74.56 -59.81
N ALA A 14 49.68 -75.25 -59.81
CA ALA A 14 50.93 -74.77 -59.21
C ALA A 14 51.43 -73.50 -59.91
N ALA A 15 51.45 -73.48 -61.23
CA ALA A 15 51.86 -72.31 -62.00
C ALA A 15 50.91 -71.12 -61.78
N LYS A 16 49.59 -71.36 -61.74
CA LYS A 16 48.60 -70.30 -61.49
C LYS A 16 48.65 -69.77 -60.06
N LEU A 17 48.88 -70.63 -59.07
CA LEU A 17 49.05 -70.21 -57.69
C LEU A 17 50.36 -69.41 -57.48
N ALA A 18 51.45 -69.83 -58.12
CA ALA A 18 52.70 -69.08 -58.12
C ALA A 18 52.55 -67.72 -58.83
N SER A 19 51.80 -67.67 -59.93
CA SER A 19 51.47 -66.42 -60.63
C SER A 19 50.59 -65.50 -59.78
N ALA A 20 49.63 -66.05 -59.05
CA ALA A 20 48.80 -65.29 -58.12
C ALA A 20 49.63 -64.63 -57.02
N ALA A 21 50.59 -65.37 -56.45
CA ALA A 21 51.54 -64.84 -55.47
C ALA A 21 52.50 -63.77 -56.04
N ALA A 22 52.95 -63.95 -57.29
CA ALA A 22 53.88 -63.01 -57.93
C ALA A 22 53.21 -61.70 -58.42
N LEU A 23 51.96 -61.80 -58.91
CA LEU A 23 51.23 -60.67 -59.49
C LEU A 23 50.25 -60.00 -58.51
N GLY A 24 50.03 -60.59 -57.34
CA GLY A 24 49.08 -60.11 -56.34
C GLY A 24 47.61 -60.22 -56.77
N VAL A 25 47.30 -61.01 -57.81
CA VAL A 25 45.94 -61.27 -58.29
C VAL A 25 45.49 -62.61 -57.76
N PRO A 26 44.49 -62.67 -56.85
CA PRO A 26 44.05 -63.93 -56.26
C PRO A 26 43.52 -64.93 -57.28
N LEU A 27 43.90 -66.21 -57.13
CA LEU A 27 43.37 -67.31 -57.90
C LEU A 27 41.92 -67.59 -57.49
N LYS A 28 40.99 -67.45 -58.44
CA LYS A 28 39.57 -67.74 -58.24
C LYS A 28 39.25 -69.18 -58.61
N ILE A 29 39.15 -70.05 -57.61
CA ILE A 29 38.60 -71.39 -57.78
C ILE A 29 37.07 -71.26 -57.72
N THR A 30 36.38 -71.64 -58.80
CA THR A 30 34.95 -71.34 -58.96
C THR A 30 34.09 -72.59 -59.03
N HIS A 31 34.63 -73.70 -59.55
CA HIS A 31 33.89 -74.93 -59.78
C HIS A 31 34.59 -76.14 -59.18
N MET A 32 33.79 -77.11 -58.75
CA MET A 32 34.27 -78.45 -58.46
C MET A 32 33.58 -79.42 -59.41
N ALA A 33 34.36 -80.31 -60.02
CA ALA A 33 33.82 -81.44 -60.76
C ALA A 33 34.07 -82.75 -60.04
N VAL A 34 33.22 -83.72 -60.34
CA VAL A 34 33.28 -85.08 -59.84
C VAL A 34 33.14 -86.05 -61.01
N GLY A 35 33.86 -87.16 -60.95
CA GLY A 35 33.92 -88.16 -62.01
C GLY A 35 33.90 -89.58 -61.50
N ASP A 36 33.61 -90.53 -62.40
CA ASP A 36 33.57 -91.96 -62.09
C ASP A 36 34.90 -92.68 -62.38
N GLY A 37 35.94 -91.95 -62.82
CA GLY A 37 37.27 -92.50 -63.09
C GLY A 37 37.32 -93.49 -64.26
N GLY A 38 36.32 -93.50 -65.13
CA GLY A 38 36.20 -94.50 -66.21
C GLY A 38 35.83 -95.88 -65.69
N GLY A 39 35.21 -95.97 -64.50
CA GLY A 39 34.81 -97.23 -63.86
C GLY A 39 35.88 -97.89 -62.99
N THR A 40 37.05 -97.25 -62.85
CA THR A 40 38.14 -97.68 -61.95
C THR A 40 38.59 -96.52 -61.06
N LEU A 41 39.23 -96.78 -59.92
CA LEU A 41 39.77 -95.73 -59.06
C LEU A 41 41.00 -95.09 -59.74
N PRO A 42 40.94 -93.81 -60.16
CA PRO A 42 42.07 -93.19 -60.84
C PRO A 42 43.17 -92.83 -59.84
N THR A 43 44.41 -92.79 -60.33
CA THR A 43 45.56 -92.28 -59.58
C THR A 43 45.77 -90.82 -59.99
N PRO A 44 45.64 -89.84 -59.06
CA PRO A 44 45.89 -88.44 -59.37
C PRO A 44 47.30 -88.21 -59.90
N ASP A 45 47.43 -87.44 -60.99
CA ASP A 45 48.70 -87.06 -61.62
C ASP A 45 48.74 -85.53 -61.79
N ALA A 46 49.87 -84.91 -61.44
CA ALA A 46 50.09 -83.47 -61.56
C ALA A 46 49.95 -82.97 -63.01
N LYS A 47 50.20 -83.83 -64.01
CA LYS A 47 50.08 -83.48 -65.43
C LYS A 47 48.64 -83.48 -65.95
N GLN A 48 47.65 -83.84 -65.13
CA GLN A 48 46.25 -83.86 -65.56
C GLN A 48 45.75 -82.45 -65.90
N THR A 49 45.08 -82.35 -67.04
CA THR A 49 44.36 -81.13 -67.46
C THR A 49 42.85 -81.28 -67.37
N ALA A 50 42.36 -82.51 -67.18
CA ALA A 50 40.95 -82.87 -67.01
C ALA A 50 40.82 -84.13 -66.12
N LEU A 51 39.61 -84.37 -65.60
CA LEU A 51 39.25 -85.63 -64.96
C LEU A 51 39.21 -86.78 -65.99
N VAL A 52 39.42 -88.01 -65.53
CA VAL A 52 39.43 -89.20 -66.40
C VAL A 52 38.06 -89.40 -67.07
N ASN A 53 36.98 -89.25 -66.29
CA ASN A 53 35.61 -89.24 -66.81
C ASN A 53 34.70 -88.38 -65.92
N GLU A 54 34.61 -87.10 -66.27
CA GLU A 54 33.76 -86.15 -65.58
C GLU A 54 32.27 -86.48 -65.73
N LYS A 55 31.54 -86.51 -64.61
CA LYS A 55 30.08 -86.70 -64.60
C LYS A 55 29.31 -85.43 -64.33
N ARG A 56 29.88 -84.57 -63.49
CA ARG A 56 29.21 -83.35 -63.06
C ARG A 56 30.24 -82.30 -62.68
N ARG A 57 29.98 -81.07 -63.10
CA ARG A 57 30.68 -79.86 -62.67
C ARG A 57 29.65 -78.82 -62.28
N ALA A 58 29.80 -78.26 -61.08
CA ALA A 58 29.02 -77.10 -60.68
C ALA A 58 29.86 -76.14 -59.84
N ALA A 59 29.28 -74.96 -59.58
CA ALA A 59 29.91 -73.95 -58.76
C ALA A 59 30.13 -74.47 -57.32
N LEU A 60 31.20 -74.01 -56.68
CA LEU A 60 31.46 -74.28 -55.28
C LEU A 60 30.39 -73.64 -54.39
N ASN A 61 29.93 -74.38 -53.37
CA ASN A 61 29.05 -73.86 -52.32
C ASN A 61 29.87 -73.15 -51.23
N MET A 62 31.00 -73.74 -50.84
CA MET A 62 31.92 -73.15 -49.86
C MET A 62 33.36 -73.38 -50.29
N LEU A 63 34.19 -72.35 -50.12
CA LEU A 63 35.63 -72.38 -50.24
C LEU A 63 36.22 -71.53 -49.11
N TYR A 64 36.87 -72.17 -48.15
CA TYR A 64 37.44 -71.50 -46.98
C TYR A 64 38.77 -72.15 -46.56
N ILE A 65 39.58 -71.40 -45.82
CA ILE A 65 40.79 -71.90 -45.17
C ILE A 65 40.38 -72.57 -43.85
N ASP A 66 40.92 -73.75 -43.56
CA ASP A 66 40.62 -74.46 -42.31
C ASP A 66 41.04 -73.59 -41.10
N PRO A 67 40.11 -73.26 -40.18
CA PRO A 67 40.43 -72.48 -38.97
C PRO A 67 41.48 -73.11 -38.06
N GLN A 68 41.67 -74.43 -38.15
CA GLN A 68 42.68 -75.17 -37.37
C GLN A 68 44.00 -75.36 -38.11
N ASN A 69 44.02 -75.17 -39.43
CA ASN A 69 45.21 -75.36 -40.26
C ASN A 69 45.23 -74.39 -41.45
N SER A 70 46.01 -73.32 -41.33
CA SER A 70 46.12 -72.27 -42.35
C SER A 70 46.68 -72.73 -43.70
N SER A 71 47.27 -73.94 -43.79
CA SER A 71 47.79 -74.52 -45.04
C SER A 71 46.78 -75.42 -45.76
N GLN A 72 45.56 -75.57 -45.22
CA GLN A 72 44.50 -76.38 -45.81
C GLN A 72 43.37 -75.51 -46.34
N ILE A 73 42.98 -75.79 -47.57
CA ILE A 73 41.82 -75.19 -48.21
C ILE A 73 40.76 -76.26 -48.34
N ILE A 74 39.58 -75.95 -47.84
CA ILE A 74 38.43 -76.84 -47.89
C ILE A 74 37.49 -76.28 -48.95
N ALA A 75 37.33 -77.03 -50.03
CA ALA A 75 36.34 -76.79 -51.06
C ALA A 75 35.19 -77.76 -50.87
N GLU A 76 33.97 -77.25 -50.85
CA GLU A 76 32.75 -78.05 -50.70
C GLU A 76 31.77 -77.77 -51.83
N GLN A 77 31.16 -78.86 -52.28
CA GLN A 77 30.08 -78.85 -53.23
C GLN A 77 28.98 -79.79 -52.74
N VAL A 78 27.76 -79.27 -52.71
CA VAL A 78 26.56 -80.04 -52.41
C VAL A 78 25.97 -80.54 -53.72
N ILE A 79 25.81 -81.85 -53.84
CA ILE A 79 25.11 -82.49 -54.95
C ILE A 79 23.67 -82.73 -54.51
N PRO A 80 22.67 -82.05 -55.11
CA PRO A 80 21.27 -82.20 -54.74
C PRO A 80 20.71 -83.60 -55.12
N GLU A 81 19.53 -83.92 -54.62
CA GLU A 81 18.89 -85.23 -54.81
C GLU A 81 18.46 -85.54 -56.26
N ASN A 82 18.26 -84.51 -57.07
CA ASN A 82 17.85 -84.61 -58.48
C ASN A 82 19.02 -84.87 -59.44
N GLU A 83 20.26 -84.83 -58.97
CA GLU A 83 21.46 -85.09 -59.77
C GLU A 83 22.20 -86.33 -59.22
N GLY A 84 22.40 -87.36 -60.04
CA GLY A 84 23.02 -88.62 -59.59
C GLY A 84 22.95 -89.72 -60.65
N GLY A 85 23.01 -90.97 -60.21
CA GLY A 85 23.03 -92.16 -61.08
C GLY A 85 24.45 -92.61 -61.48
N TRP A 86 25.47 -92.19 -60.75
CA TRP A 86 26.88 -92.48 -61.06
C TRP A 86 27.74 -92.60 -59.80
N TRP A 87 28.88 -93.25 -59.97
CA TRP A 87 29.89 -93.39 -58.92
C TRP A 87 30.79 -92.16 -58.88
N ILE A 88 31.18 -91.75 -57.67
CA ILE A 88 32.17 -90.72 -57.42
C ILE A 88 33.48 -91.42 -57.03
N ARG A 89 34.53 -91.18 -57.81
CA ARG A 89 35.87 -91.75 -57.61
C ARG A 89 36.98 -90.71 -57.74
N GLU A 90 36.73 -89.63 -58.46
CA GLU A 90 37.63 -88.50 -58.61
C GLU A 90 36.92 -87.18 -58.38
N VAL A 91 37.69 -86.19 -57.93
CA VAL A 91 37.26 -84.82 -57.68
C VAL A 91 38.28 -83.87 -58.30
N GLY A 92 37.82 -82.77 -58.87
CA GLY A 92 38.69 -81.75 -59.45
C GLY A 92 38.22 -80.34 -59.13
N LEU A 93 39.15 -79.44 -58.83
CA LEU A 93 38.89 -78.01 -58.65
C LEU A 93 39.29 -77.24 -59.90
N PHE A 94 38.42 -76.32 -60.33
CA PHE A 94 38.62 -75.54 -61.54
C PHE A 94 38.50 -74.05 -61.26
N ASP A 95 39.29 -73.27 -61.98
CA ASP A 95 39.22 -71.82 -61.94
C ASP A 95 38.17 -71.24 -62.91
N GLU A 96 38.04 -69.90 -62.93
CA GLU A 96 37.11 -69.19 -63.82
C GLU A 96 37.40 -69.40 -65.33
N SER A 97 38.63 -69.78 -65.70
CA SER A 97 39.01 -70.09 -67.09
C SER A 97 38.75 -71.56 -67.47
N GLY A 98 38.28 -72.38 -66.52
CA GLY A 98 38.07 -73.81 -66.71
C GLY A 98 39.33 -74.66 -66.59
N ALA A 99 40.45 -74.10 -66.11
CA ALA A 99 41.68 -74.84 -65.91
C ALA A 99 41.61 -75.72 -64.65
N LEU A 100 42.05 -76.98 -64.74
CA LEU A 100 42.11 -77.90 -63.60
C LEU A 100 43.24 -77.49 -62.66
N ILE A 101 42.89 -77.00 -61.47
CA ILE A 101 43.82 -76.48 -60.46
C ILE A 101 44.32 -77.61 -59.55
N ALA A 102 43.41 -78.45 -59.09
CA ALA A 102 43.73 -79.56 -58.21
C ALA A 102 42.88 -80.77 -58.57
N VAL A 103 43.45 -81.95 -58.37
CA VAL A 103 42.79 -83.23 -58.62
C VAL A 103 42.99 -84.14 -57.42
N GLY A 104 42.00 -84.97 -57.13
CA GLY A 104 42.11 -85.97 -56.08
C GLY A 104 41.26 -87.18 -56.37
N ASN A 105 41.63 -88.29 -55.73
CA ASN A 105 40.81 -89.49 -55.71
C ASN A 105 40.06 -89.58 -54.38
N CYS A 106 38.90 -90.23 -54.41
CA CYS A 106 38.07 -90.44 -53.22
C CYS A 106 37.62 -91.89 -53.11
N PRO A 107 37.21 -92.34 -51.92
CA PRO A 107 36.55 -93.64 -51.77
C PRO A 107 35.35 -93.74 -52.71
N GLU A 108 35.17 -94.91 -53.32
CA GLU A 108 34.07 -95.14 -54.26
C GLU A 108 32.73 -94.94 -53.54
N SER A 109 31.98 -93.94 -53.98
CA SER A 109 30.69 -93.59 -53.40
C SER A 109 29.64 -93.46 -54.48
N TYR A 110 28.57 -94.26 -54.39
CA TYR A 110 27.45 -94.16 -55.32
C TYR A 110 26.51 -93.02 -54.90
N LYS A 111 26.25 -92.09 -55.82
CA LYS A 111 25.30 -90.99 -55.64
C LYS A 111 23.99 -91.34 -56.36
N PRO A 112 22.96 -91.84 -55.66
CA PRO A 112 21.69 -92.14 -56.30
C PRO A 112 20.95 -90.86 -56.71
N GLN A 113 20.16 -90.97 -57.78
CA GLN A 113 19.22 -89.94 -58.23
C GLN A 113 17.81 -90.26 -57.74
N LEU A 114 16.99 -89.25 -57.52
CA LEU A 114 15.60 -89.41 -57.05
C LEU A 114 14.76 -90.39 -57.91
N ALA A 115 15.03 -90.45 -59.22
CA ALA A 115 14.37 -91.38 -60.15
C ALA A 115 14.63 -92.88 -59.84
N GLU A 116 15.68 -93.19 -59.09
CA GLU A 116 16.02 -94.56 -58.64
C GLU A 116 15.31 -94.95 -57.33
N GLY A 117 14.38 -94.11 -56.84
CA GLY A 117 13.61 -94.36 -55.61
C GLY A 117 14.34 -93.96 -54.32
N SER A 118 15.56 -93.40 -54.43
CA SER A 118 16.33 -92.86 -53.29
C SER A 118 17.04 -91.57 -53.71
N GLY A 119 16.43 -90.42 -53.42
CA GLY A 119 17.10 -89.13 -53.51
C GLY A 119 17.95 -88.89 -52.28
N ARG A 120 19.26 -88.68 -52.44
CA ARG A 120 20.16 -88.31 -51.34
C ARG A 120 20.88 -87.03 -51.70
N THR A 121 20.82 -86.01 -50.86
CA THR A 121 21.75 -84.87 -50.94
C THR A 121 23.11 -85.32 -50.41
N GLN A 122 24.18 -85.13 -51.19
CA GLN A 122 25.52 -85.54 -50.82
C GLN A 122 26.49 -84.39 -50.93
N THR A 123 27.18 -84.07 -49.83
CA THR A 123 28.25 -83.08 -49.82
C THR A 123 29.58 -83.75 -50.15
N VAL A 124 30.25 -83.25 -51.18
CA VAL A 124 31.62 -83.62 -51.55
C VAL A 124 32.54 -82.54 -51.01
N ARG A 125 33.49 -82.95 -50.17
CA ARG A 125 34.52 -82.10 -49.58
C ARG A 125 35.87 -82.50 -50.12
N MET A 126 36.56 -81.56 -50.76
CA MET A 126 37.96 -81.71 -51.17
C MET A 126 38.84 -80.85 -50.27
N VAL A 127 39.79 -81.49 -49.59
CA VAL A 127 40.80 -80.81 -48.78
C VAL A 127 42.07 -80.72 -49.63
N LEU A 128 42.53 -79.51 -49.92
CA LEU A 128 43.76 -79.23 -50.66
C LEU A 128 44.80 -78.64 -49.72
N ILE A 129 45.97 -79.27 -49.65
CA ILE A 129 47.12 -78.72 -48.94
C ILE A 129 47.93 -77.87 -49.92
N THR A 130 48.21 -76.62 -49.55
CA THR A 130 49.02 -75.70 -50.35
C THR A 130 50.07 -75.01 -49.49
N SER A 131 51.16 -74.55 -50.12
CA SER A 131 52.22 -73.77 -49.48
C SER A 131 51.84 -72.29 -49.24
N SER A 132 50.79 -71.78 -49.89
CA SER A 132 50.28 -70.41 -49.69
C SER A 132 48.77 -70.35 -49.93
N THR A 133 48.03 -69.94 -48.90
CA THR A 133 46.56 -69.78 -48.93
C THR A 133 46.12 -68.32 -49.11
N ASP A 134 47.01 -67.36 -48.91
CA ASP A 134 46.73 -65.90 -48.98
C ASP A 134 46.27 -65.44 -50.37
N ASN A 135 46.66 -66.16 -51.42
CA ASN A 135 46.46 -65.77 -52.82
C ASN A 135 45.22 -66.42 -53.45
N ILE A 136 44.23 -66.83 -52.66
CA ILE A 136 43.03 -67.53 -53.14
C ILE A 136 41.77 -66.77 -52.71
N THR A 137 40.88 -66.51 -53.65
CA THR A 137 39.59 -65.85 -53.36
C THR A 137 38.63 -66.84 -52.70
N LEU A 138 38.29 -66.60 -51.43
CA LEU A 138 37.29 -67.39 -50.71
C LEU A 138 35.89 -67.07 -51.23
N LYS A 139 35.06 -68.09 -51.39
CA LYS A 139 33.67 -67.96 -51.83
C LYS A 139 32.77 -68.70 -50.86
N ILE A 140 31.83 -67.98 -50.27
CA ILE A 140 30.75 -68.57 -49.46
C ILE A 140 29.44 -68.14 -50.13
N ASP A 141 28.66 -69.09 -50.62
CA ASP A 141 27.29 -68.84 -51.08
C ASP A 141 26.33 -68.93 -49.88
N PRO A 142 25.75 -67.82 -49.39
CA PRO A 142 24.94 -67.82 -48.18
C PRO A 142 23.56 -68.48 -48.35
N ALA A 143 23.11 -68.74 -49.58
CA ALA A 143 21.74 -69.19 -49.84
C ALA A 143 21.48 -70.67 -49.48
N VAL A 144 22.53 -71.47 -49.25
CA VAL A 144 22.43 -72.93 -49.01
C VAL A 144 23.27 -73.39 -47.80
N VAL A 145 23.51 -72.50 -46.83
CA VAL A 145 24.27 -72.86 -45.62
C VAL A 145 23.31 -73.40 -44.55
N LEU A 146 23.37 -74.71 -44.31
CA LEU A 146 22.76 -75.32 -43.13
C LEU A 146 23.59 -74.92 -41.89
N ALA A 147 23.00 -74.14 -40.98
CA ALA A 147 23.64 -73.80 -39.72
C ALA A 147 23.84 -75.09 -38.90
N THR A 148 25.06 -75.30 -38.40
CA THR A 148 25.31 -76.40 -37.45
C THR A 148 24.54 -76.10 -36.16
N ARG A 149 24.08 -77.16 -35.46
CA ARG A 149 23.41 -77.00 -34.16
C ARG A 149 24.25 -76.17 -33.17
N LYS A 150 25.56 -76.39 -33.17
CA LYS A 150 26.52 -75.62 -32.36
C LYS A 150 26.47 -74.12 -32.65
N TYR A 151 26.42 -73.72 -33.92
CA TYR A 151 26.31 -72.30 -34.28
C TYR A 151 25.03 -71.66 -33.73
N VAL A 152 23.92 -72.37 -33.79
CA VAL A 152 22.63 -71.89 -33.25
C VAL A 152 22.68 -71.80 -31.71
N ASP A 153 23.22 -72.81 -31.03
CA ASP A 153 23.34 -72.82 -29.57
C ASP A 153 24.26 -71.69 -29.08
N ASP A 154 25.40 -71.47 -29.73
CA ASP A 154 26.34 -70.39 -29.40
C ASP A 154 25.67 -69.00 -29.58
N LYS A 155 24.89 -68.82 -30.65
CA LYS A 155 24.14 -67.56 -30.89
C LYS A 155 22.99 -67.33 -29.93
N ALA A 156 22.28 -68.38 -29.53
CA ALA A 156 21.24 -68.28 -28.51
C ALA A 156 21.83 -67.88 -27.15
N LEU A 157 23.01 -68.41 -26.80
CA LEU A 157 23.71 -68.05 -25.57
C LEU A 157 24.19 -66.60 -25.59
N GLU A 158 24.80 -66.16 -26.70
CA GLU A 158 25.24 -64.76 -26.89
C GLU A 158 24.07 -63.78 -26.69
N LEU A 159 22.92 -64.07 -27.31
CA LEU A 159 21.71 -63.25 -27.16
C LEU A 159 21.20 -63.26 -25.72
N LYS A 160 21.19 -64.42 -25.06
CA LYS A 160 20.74 -64.54 -23.67
C LYS A 160 21.60 -63.68 -22.74
N VAL A 161 22.92 -63.75 -22.88
CA VAL A 161 23.86 -62.94 -22.09
C VAL A 161 23.63 -61.45 -22.32
N TYR A 162 23.43 -61.04 -23.56
CA TYR A 162 23.13 -59.65 -23.89
C TYR A 162 21.82 -59.16 -23.25
N VAL A 163 20.73 -59.93 -23.37
CA VAL A 163 19.43 -59.56 -22.79
C VAL A 163 19.49 -59.52 -21.26
N ASP A 164 20.14 -60.49 -20.62
CA ASP A 164 20.28 -60.54 -19.17
C ASP A 164 21.10 -59.33 -18.65
N ASP A 165 22.16 -58.92 -19.36
CA ASP A 165 22.94 -57.71 -19.05
C ASP A 165 22.11 -56.41 -19.20
N GLN A 166 21.34 -56.28 -20.28
CA GLN A 166 20.47 -55.11 -20.48
C GLN A 166 19.39 -55.01 -19.39
N MET A 167 18.80 -56.14 -18.99
CA MET A 167 17.81 -56.17 -17.90
C MET A 167 18.45 -55.83 -16.55
N ALA A 168 19.64 -56.36 -16.26
CA ALA A 168 20.37 -56.03 -15.04
C ALA A 168 20.67 -54.52 -14.95
N LYS A 169 21.08 -53.91 -16.07
CA LYS A 169 21.31 -52.45 -16.16
C LYS A 169 20.02 -51.65 -15.97
N HIS A 170 18.90 -52.10 -16.55
CA HIS A 170 17.60 -51.46 -16.37
C HIS A 170 17.15 -51.49 -14.90
N LEU A 171 17.28 -52.63 -14.22
CA LEU A 171 16.93 -52.79 -12.80
C LEU A 171 17.85 -52.02 -11.86
N ALA A 172 19.13 -51.89 -12.20
CA ALA A 172 20.11 -51.14 -11.41
C ALA A 172 20.02 -49.62 -11.60
N ALA A 173 19.41 -49.15 -12.70
CA ALA A 173 19.24 -47.74 -12.93
C ALA A 173 18.33 -47.11 -11.86
N PRO A 174 18.71 -45.96 -11.26
CA PRO A 174 17.86 -45.27 -10.29
C PRO A 174 16.51 -44.82 -10.86
N ASP A 175 16.50 -44.48 -12.15
CA ASP A 175 15.30 -44.09 -12.90
C ASP A 175 15.39 -44.57 -14.36
N PRO A 176 15.05 -45.84 -14.63
CA PRO A 176 15.05 -46.37 -16.00
C PRO A 176 13.89 -45.83 -16.85
N HIS A 177 12.98 -45.03 -16.25
CA HIS A 177 11.74 -44.57 -16.87
C HIS A 177 11.46 -43.11 -16.54
N SER A 178 12.32 -42.22 -17.03
CA SER A 178 12.27 -40.77 -16.77
C SER A 178 10.99 -40.06 -17.23
N GLN A 179 10.11 -40.74 -17.98
CA GLN A 179 8.79 -40.23 -18.31
C GLN A 179 7.79 -40.26 -17.14
N TYR A 180 8.09 -40.99 -16.07
CA TYR A 180 7.24 -41.09 -14.88
C TYR A 180 7.83 -40.28 -13.72
N ALA A 181 6.96 -39.82 -12.82
CA ALA A 181 7.40 -39.16 -11.60
C ALA A 181 8.14 -40.15 -10.68
N PRO A 182 9.27 -39.76 -10.07
CA PRO A 182 9.96 -40.61 -9.08
C PRO A 182 9.04 -41.01 -7.93
N LYS A 183 9.23 -42.22 -7.39
CA LYS A 183 8.47 -42.69 -6.21
C LYS A 183 8.80 -41.88 -4.96
N GLU A 184 10.08 -41.57 -4.78
CA GLU A 184 10.59 -40.81 -3.64
C GLU A 184 10.79 -39.35 -4.04
N SER A 185 10.11 -38.43 -3.34
CA SER A 185 10.25 -36.98 -3.51
C SER A 185 10.16 -36.49 -4.97
N PRO A 186 9.07 -36.79 -5.71
CA PRO A 186 8.91 -36.28 -7.07
C PRO A 186 8.85 -34.76 -7.10
N THR A 187 9.52 -34.16 -8.08
CA THR A 187 9.31 -32.75 -8.44
C THR A 187 8.26 -32.69 -9.55
N PHE A 188 7.13 -32.05 -9.30
CA PHE A 188 6.10 -31.84 -10.33
C PHE A 188 6.40 -30.59 -11.15
N THR A 189 6.29 -30.67 -12.47
CA THR A 189 6.39 -29.54 -13.40
C THR A 189 5.04 -29.29 -14.08
N GLY A 190 4.83 -28.09 -14.64
CA GLY A 190 3.56 -27.69 -15.26
C GLY A 190 2.44 -27.43 -14.23
N THR A 191 1.21 -27.86 -14.54
CA THR A 191 0.02 -27.68 -13.67
C THR A 191 -0.55 -29.04 -13.24
N PRO A 192 0.05 -29.73 -12.24
CA PRO A 192 -0.42 -31.03 -11.79
C PRO A 192 -1.84 -30.93 -11.22
N LYS A 193 -2.71 -31.88 -11.63
CA LYS A 193 -4.07 -31.99 -11.09
C LYS A 193 -4.11 -33.10 -10.05
N ALA A 194 -4.69 -32.82 -8.89
CA ALA A 194 -5.01 -33.80 -7.86
C ALA A 194 -6.50 -33.70 -7.50
N PRO A 195 -7.15 -34.79 -7.05
CA PRO A 195 -8.50 -34.72 -6.49
C PRO A 195 -8.54 -33.78 -5.28
N THR A 196 -9.54 -32.91 -5.20
CA THR A 196 -9.74 -32.03 -4.04
C THR A 196 -10.17 -32.85 -2.83
N PRO A 197 -9.40 -32.86 -1.72
CA PRO A 197 -9.79 -33.56 -0.50
C PRO A 197 -11.08 -32.98 0.11
N ALA A 198 -11.83 -33.80 0.85
CA ALA A 198 -12.96 -33.34 1.64
C ALA A 198 -12.51 -32.42 2.79
N ALA A 199 -13.39 -31.51 3.24
CA ALA A 199 -13.10 -30.62 4.35
C ALA A 199 -12.73 -31.40 5.64
N GLY A 200 -11.75 -30.90 6.39
CA GLY A 200 -11.26 -31.54 7.62
C GLY A 200 -10.32 -32.74 7.40
N ASN A 201 -9.99 -33.09 6.15
CA ASN A 201 -9.00 -34.12 5.86
C ASN A 201 -7.61 -33.72 6.39
N ASN A 202 -6.98 -34.61 7.16
CA ASN A 202 -5.68 -34.44 7.80
C ASN A 202 -4.66 -35.53 7.39
N THR A 203 -4.89 -36.18 6.25
CA THR A 203 -4.00 -37.21 5.72
C THR A 203 -2.81 -36.59 4.97
N THR A 204 -1.92 -37.43 4.46
CA THR A 204 -0.75 -37.03 3.66
C THR A 204 -1.10 -36.78 2.17
N GLN A 205 -2.37 -36.61 1.83
CA GLN A 205 -2.80 -36.28 0.46
C GLN A 205 -2.32 -34.87 0.05
N VAL A 206 -2.08 -34.69 -1.25
CA VAL A 206 -1.70 -33.38 -1.80
C VAL A 206 -2.88 -32.40 -1.64
N ALA A 207 -2.63 -31.25 -1.00
CA ALA A 207 -3.60 -30.18 -0.89
C ALA A 207 -3.76 -29.46 -2.23
N THR A 208 -4.97 -29.42 -2.78
CA THR A 208 -5.28 -28.64 -3.98
C THR A 208 -5.52 -27.18 -3.64
N THR A 209 -5.40 -26.28 -4.62
CA THR A 209 -5.73 -24.86 -4.46
C THR A 209 -7.19 -24.65 -4.05
N ALA A 210 -8.11 -25.48 -4.55
CA ALA A 210 -9.51 -25.47 -4.16
C ALA A 210 -9.72 -25.83 -2.67
N PHE A 211 -8.99 -26.83 -2.15
CA PHE A 211 -9.04 -27.18 -0.73
C PHE A 211 -8.53 -26.06 0.17
N VAL A 212 -7.38 -25.45 -0.19
CA VAL A 212 -6.80 -24.33 0.57
C VAL A 212 -7.73 -23.12 0.56
N GLN A 213 -8.30 -22.77 -0.60
CA GLN A 213 -9.27 -21.66 -0.72
C GLN A 213 -10.51 -21.90 0.16
N ALA A 214 -11.04 -23.12 0.16
CA ALA A 214 -12.18 -23.49 1.00
C ALA A 214 -11.83 -23.42 2.50
N ALA A 215 -10.68 -23.95 2.90
CA ALA A 215 -10.21 -23.89 4.29
C ALA A 215 -9.98 -22.45 4.77
N LEU A 216 -9.39 -21.59 3.94
CA LEU A 216 -9.20 -20.18 4.24
C LEU A 216 -10.54 -19.44 4.38
N THR A 217 -11.48 -19.70 3.46
CA THR A 217 -12.82 -19.12 3.52
C THR A 217 -13.55 -19.56 4.78
N ALA A 218 -13.44 -20.84 5.14
CA ALA A 218 -14.02 -21.38 6.37
C ALA A 218 -13.35 -20.79 7.62
N LEU A 219 -12.04 -20.52 7.62
CA LEU A 219 -11.35 -19.85 8.72
C LEU A 219 -11.82 -18.39 8.87
N ILE A 220 -11.97 -17.67 7.76
CA ILE A 220 -12.44 -16.28 7.74
C ILE A 220 -13.89 -16.20 8.26
N ASN A 221 -14.77 -17.11 7.80
CA ASN A 221 -16.19 -17.12 8.19
C ASN A 221 -16.47 -17.81 9.53
N GLY A 222 -15.61 -18.74 9.92
CA GLY A 222 -15.68 -19.46 11.20
C GLY A 222 -14.93 -18.75 12.32
N ALA A 223 -14.33 -17.59 12.03
CA ALA A 223 -13.78 -16.73 13.04
C ALA A 223 -14.89 -16.41 14.07
N PRO A 224 -14.65 -16.60 15.38
CA PRO A 224 -15.65 -16.32 16.39
C PRO A 224 -16.14 -14.88 16.26
N ALA A 225 -17.33 -14.58 16.81
CA ALA A 225 -17.91 -13.23 16.77
C ALA A 225 -16.94 -12.11 17.18
N THR A 226 -15.85 -12.41 17.91
CA THR A 226 -14.76 -11.48 18.22
C THR A 226 -13.93 -11.00 17.01
N LEU A 227 -13.83 -11.75 15.91
CA LEU A 227 -13.22 -11.26 14.65
C LEU A 227 -14.24 -10.54 13.77
N ASP A 228 -15.53 -10.90 13.88
CA ASP A 228 -16.65 -10.07 13.39
C ASP A 228 -16.65 -8.70 14.09
N THR A 229 -16.39 -8.66 15.40
CA THR A 229 -16.30 -7.39 16.12
C THR A 229 -15.17 -6.49 15.63
N LEU A 230 -14.05 -7.00 15.10
CA LEU A 230 -13.02 -6.14 14.51
C LEU A 230 -13.54 -5.47 13.22
N LYS A 231 -14.32 -6.18 12.41
CA LYS A 231 -14.98 -5.64 11.22
C LYS A 231 -16.11 -4.67 11.59
N GLU A 232 -16.90 -4.99 12.60
CA GLU A 232 -17.93 -4.10 13.14
C GLU A 232 -17.33 -2.85 13.78
N ILE A 233 -16.22 -2.97 14.52
CA ILE A 233 -15.49 -1.83 15.10
C ILE A 233 -14.92 -0.97 13.97
N ALA A 234 -14.28 -1.58 12.96
CA ALA A 234 -13.78 -0.86 11.79
C ALA A 234 -14.92 -0.12 11.06
N ALA A 235 -16.07 -0.76 10.87
CA ALA A 235 -17.25 -0.09 10.31
C ALA A 235 -17.81 1.01 11.21
N ALA A 236 -17.89 0.78 12.53
CA ALA A 236 -18.40 1.74 13.52
C ALA A 236 -17.52 2.99 13.63
N ILE A 237 -16.21 2.86 13.38
CA ILE A 237 -15.27 3.99 13.27
C ILE A 237 -15.11 4.49 11.82
N ASN A 238 -15.97 4.09 10.89
CA ASN A 238 -15.94 4.44 9.47
C ASN A 238 -14.59 4.14 8.77
N ASN A 239 -13.89 3.09 9.20
CA ASN A 239 -12.56 2.72 8.75
C ASN A 239 -11.53 3.85 8.89
N ASP A 240 -11.69 4.73 9.89
CA ASP A 240 -10.75 5.82 10.14
C ASP A 240 -9.47 5.29 10.83
N PRO A 241 -8.31 5.23 10.13
CA PRO A 241 -7.05 4.78 10.72
C PRO A 241 -6.53 5.73 11.81
N ASN A 242 -7.04 6.97 11.86
CA ASN A 242 -6.68 8.00 12.82
C ASN A 242 -7.83 8.32 13.79
N PHE A 243 -8.76 7.37 14.02
CA PHE A 243 -9.96 7.61 14.84
C PHE A 243 -9.68 8.30 16.17
N SER A 244 -8.61 7.90 16.89
CA SER A 244 -8.22 8.54 18.15
C SER A 244 -7.86 10.02 17.95
N THR A 245 -7.09 10.35 16.91
CA THR A 245 -6.74 11.72 16.54
C THR A 245 -7.98 12.51 16.15
N THR A 246 -8.87 11.94 15.36
CA THR A 246 -10.13 12.57 14.92
C THR A 246 -11.01 12.94 16.13
N ILE A 247 -11.19 12.00 17.06
CA ILE A 247 -11.94 12.23 18.30
C ILE A 247 -11.25 13.27 19.19
N ASN A 248 -9.93 13.16 19.39
CA ASN A 248 -9.19 14.13 20.19
C ASN A 248 -9.28 15.56 19.62
N ASN A 249 -9.20 15.71 18.30
CA ASN A 249 -9.39 17.00 17.63
C ASN A 249 -10.81 17.54 17.82
N ALA A 250 -11.84 16.67 17.70
CA ALA A 250 -13.22 17.07 17.91
C ALA A 250 -13.49 17.48 19.37
N LEU A 251 -12.87 16.80 20.35
CA LEU A 251 -12.95 17.17 21.77
C LEU A 251 -12.22 18.48 22.05
N ALA A 252 -11.08 18.74 21.41
CA ALA A 252 -10.33 19.99 21.59
C ALA A 252 -11.11 21.24 21.17
N LEU A 253 -12.14 21.09 20.32
CA LEU A 253 -13.06 22.18 19.94
C LEU A 253 -14.18 22.44 20.97
N LYS A 254 -14.34 21.59 21.99
CA LYS A 254 -15.35 21.76 23.04
C LYS A 254 -14.77 22.57 24.20
N ALA A 255 -15.58 23.45 24.78
CA ALA A 255 -15.21 24.14 26.02
C ALA A 255 -15.21 23.14 27.20
N PRO A 256 -14.27 23.25 28.16
CA PRO A 256 -14.26 22.41 29.36
C PRO A 256 -15.55 22.54 30.18
N LEU A 257 -16.01 21.44 30.79
CA LEU A 257 -17.21 21.45 31.64
C LEU A 257 -17.00 22.27 32.92
N SER A 258 -15.81 22.15 33.53
CA SER A 258 -15.45 22.90 34.72
C SER A 258 -14.73 24.18 34.32
N SER A 259 -15.30 25.33 34.68
CA SER A 259 -14.70 26.65 34.52
C SER A 259 -14.11 26.92 33.12
N PRO A 260 -14.93 26.87 32.04
CA PRO A 260 -14.44 27.14 30.70
C PRO A 260 -13.90 28.57 30.58
N ALA A 261 -12.68 28.71 30.05
CA ALA A 261 -12.18 29.99 29.56
C ALA A 261 -12.78 30.25 28.16
N LEU A 262 -13.67 31.23 28.04
CA LEU A 262 -14.25 31.64 26.77
C LEU A 262 -13.38 32.70 26.11
N THR A 263 -12.85 32.44 24.91
CA THR A 263 -12.08 33.39 24.10
C THR A 263 -12.88 33.87 22.89
N GLY A 264 -12.55 35.03 22.33
CA GLY A 264 -13.28 35.62 21.19
C GLY A 264 -14.58 36.31 21.61
N THR A 265 -15.62 36.25 20.77
CA THR A 265 -16.95 36.83 21.02
C THR A 265 -18.00 35.73 21.22
N PRO A 266 -18.04 35.06 22.38
CA PRO A 266 -19.03 34.01 22.64
C PRO A 266 -20.45 34.58 22.59
N THR A 267 -21.35 33.87 21.91
CA THR A 267 -22.77 34.20 21.89
C THR A 267 -23.51 33.40 22.95
N ALA A 268 -24.48 34.03 23.61
CA ALA A 268 -25.41 33.36 24.52
C ALA A 268 -26.81 33.95 24.31
N PRO A 269 -27.88 33.17 24.56
CA PRO A 269 -29.24 33.71 24.55
C PRO A 269 -29.39 34.87 25.54
N THR A 270 -30.09 35.93 25.15
CA THR A 270 -30.38 37.04 26.06
C THR A 270 -31.58 36.68 26.93
N ALA A 271 -31.35 36.62 28.24
CA ALA A 271 -32.40 36.31 29.20
C ALA A 271 -33.44 37.43 29.33
N ALA A 272 -34.62 37.08 29.85
CA ALA A 272 -35.58 38.08 30.31
C ALA A 272 -35.06 38.77 31.58
N GLN A 273 -35.40 40.05 31.76
CA GLN A 273 -34.92 40.90 32.87
C GLN A 273 -35.28 40.40 34.28
N SER A 274 -36.25 39.49 34.39
CA SER A 274 -36.71 38.92 35.67
C SER A 274 -35.89 37.72 36.14
N VAL A 275 -34.99 37.18 35.32
CA VAL A 275 -34.28 35.95 35.66
C VAL A 275 -33.12 36.22 36.62
N ASN A 276 -33.03 35.44 37.70
CA ASN A 276 -32.07 35.60 38.79
C ASN A 276 -31.27 34.31 39.10
N ASN A 277 -31.01 33.48 38.09
CA ASN A 277 -30.26 32.24 38.22
C ASN A 277 -28.80 32.40 37.74
N THR A 278 -28.07 31.30 37.66
CA THR A 278 -26.63 31.25 37.35
C THR A 278 -26.28 31.33 35.85
N GLN A 279 -27.23 31.70 34.99
CA GLN A 279 -26.96 31.84 33.55
C GLN A 279 -26.01 33.02 33.24
N ILE A 280 -25.33 32.96 32.09
CA ILE A 280 -24.46 34.03 31.62
C ILE A 280 -25.30 35.28 31.27
N ALA A 281 -24.92 36.43 31.82
CA ALA A 281 -25.51 37.71 31.44
C ALA A 281 -24.89 38.22 30.13
N THR A 282 -25.72 38.37 29.09
CA THR A 282 -25.25 38.93 27.81
C THR A 282 -25.07 40.45 27.91
N THR A 283 -24.28 41.02 27.01
CA THR A 283 -24.14 42.49 26.91
C THR A 283 -25.47 43.18 26.63
N ALA A 284 -26.41 42.51 25.95
CA ALA A 284 -27.76 43.03 25.71
C ALA A 284 -28.60 43.05 27.00
N PHE A 285 -28.57 41.98 27.81
CA PHE A 285 -29.22 41.96 29.13
C PHE A 285 -28.70 43.08 30.04
N VAL A 286 -27.37 43.23 30.12
CA VAL A 286 -26.73 44.27 30.97
C VAL A 286 -27.09 45.67 30.48
N LYS A 287 -27.03 45.93 29.17
CA LYS A 287 -27.47 47.23 28.59
C LYS A 287 -28.93 47.53 28.94
N SER A 288 -29.82 46.55 28.80
CA SER A 288 -31.23 46.69 29.16
C SER A 288 -31.43 46.88 30.68
N ALA A 289 -30.64 46.22 31.52
CA ALA A 289 -30.72 46.35 32.97
C ALA A 289 -30.24 47.74 33.43
N ILE A 290 -29.15 48.25 32.85
CA ILE A 290 -28.65 49.60 33.12
C ILE A 290 -29.65 50.64 32.61
N ALA A 291 -30.18 50.48 31.39
CA ALA A 291 -31.22 51.36 30.87
C ALA A 291 -32.47 51.35 31.75
N GLY A 292 -32.86 50.16 32.25
CA GLY A 292 -33.91 50.00 33.25
C GLY A 292 -33.61 50.77 34.54
N MET A 293 -32.41 50.62 35.10
CA MET A 293 -31.95 51.33 36.31
C MET A 293 -31.93 52.86 36.12
N VAL A 294 -31.42 53.35 34.98
CA VAL A 294 -31.36 54.78 34.66
C VAL A 294 -32.76 55.34 34.40
N GLY A 295 -33.63 54.59 33.72
CA GLY A 295 -35.03 54.97 33.51
C GLY A 295 -35.90 54.86 34.77
N SER A 296 -35.49 54.04 35.74
CA SER A 296 -36.09 53.95 37.08
C SER A 296 -35.35 54.78 38.12
N ALA A 297 -34.56 55.78 37.70
CA ALA A 297 -34.07 56.87 38.53
C ALA A 297 -34.91 58.13 38.25
N PRO A 298 -36.18 58.19 38.68
CA PRO A 298 -37.16 59.16 38.17
C PRO A 298 -37.13 60.47 38.97
N ALA A 299 -36.08 60.73 39.76
CA ALA A 299 -36.06 61.87 40.67
C ALA A 299 -34.68 62.47 40.97
N ALA A 300 -33.56 61.86 40.57
CA ALA A 300 -32.23 62.42 40.87
C ALA A 300 -31.51 62.97 39.63
N LEU A 301 -31.70 62.34 38.46
CA LEU A 301 -31.10 62.82 37.21
C LEU A 301 -32.07 63.72 36.43
N ASP A 302 -33.38 63.45 36.54
CA ASP A 302 -34.43 64.34 36.02
C ASP A 302 -34.41 65.68 36.76
N THR A 303 -34.27 65.66 38.09
CA THR A 303 -34.22 66.89 38.90
C THR A 303 -33.04 67.79 38.61
N LEU A 304 -31.87 67.26 38.20
CA LEU A 304 -30.75 68.12 37.78
C LEU A 304 -31.06 68.84 36.46
N ASN A 305 -31.73 68.17 35.52
CA ASN A 305 -32.15 68.76 34.25
C ASN A 305 -33.33 69.72 34.43
N GLU A 306 -34.32 69.35 35.25
CA GLU A 306 -35.44 70.22 35.63
C GLU A 306 -34.98 71.43 36.44
N LEU A 307 -34.02 71.28 37.35
CA LEU A 307 -33.45 72.40 38.11
C LEU A 307 -32.64 73.32 37.19
N ALA A 308 -31.85 72.77 36.26
CA ALA A 308 -31.16 73.57 35.25
C ALA A 308 -32.16 74.34 34.36
N ALA A 309 -33.23 73.69 33.90
CA ALA A 309 -34.29 74.34 33.12
C ALA A 309 -35.09 75.38 33.94
N ALA A 310 -35.42 75.09 35.20
CA ALA A 310 -36.15 76.00 36.09
C ALA A 310 -35.33 77.25 36.45
N LEU A 311 -33.99 77.12 36.51
CA LEU A 311 -33.05 78.23 36.65
C LEU A 311 -32.71 78.90 35.30
N GLY A 312 -33.44 78.56 34.23
CA GLY A 312 -33.32 79.18 32.92
C GLY A 312 -32.06 78.80 32.13
N ASN A 313 -31.37 77.72 32.52
CA ASN A 313 -30.05 77.35 32.02
C ASN A 313 -29.03 78.50 32.07
N ASP A 314 -29.16 79.42 33.04
CA ASP A 314 -28.28 80.59 33.16
C ASP A 314 -26.98 80.22 33.90
N PRO A 315 -25.81 80.19 33.22
CA PRO A 315 -24.53 79.91 33.86
C PRO A 315 -24.14 80.95 34.92
N ASN A 316 -24.76 82.13 34.88
CA ASN A 316 -24.51 83.26 35.77
C ASN A 316 -25.71 83.57 36.68
N PHE A 317 -26.58 82.59 36.95
CA PHE A 317 -27.83 82.76 37.70
C PHE A 317 -27.69 83.61 38.99
N ALA A 318 -26.62 83.39 39.77
CA ALA A 318 -26.35 84.15 40.98
C ALA A 318 -26.15 85.66 40.71
N THR A 319 -25.42 86.01 39.65
CA THR A 319 -25.22 87.40 39.20
C THR A 319 -26.53 88.01 38.71
N THR A 320 -27.31 87.25 37.93
CA THR A 320 -28.60 87.69 37.41
C THR A 320 -29.58 88.02 38.54
N MET A 321 -29.68 87.16 39.56
CA MET A 321 -30.53 87.40 40.74
C MET A 321 -30.05 88.58 41.58
N LEU A 322 -28.73 88.74 41.77
CA LEU A 322 -28.19 89.88 42.51
C LEU A 322 -28.56 91.22 41.84
N ASN A 323 -28.43 91.31 40.52
CA ASN A 323 -28.82 92.50 39.77
C ASN A 323 -30.33 92.78 39.83
N ALA A 324 -31.16 91.73 39.75
CA ALA A 324 -32.61 91.86 39.86
C ALA A 324 -33.05 92.38 41.25
N LEU A 325 -32.41 91.93 42.32
CA LEU A 325 -32.70 92.40 43.69
C LEU A 325 -32.22 93.84 43.93
N ALA A 326 -31.03 94.20 43.43
CA ALA A 326 -30.50 95.56 43.54
C ALA A 326 -31.45 96.60 42.91
N GLY A 327 -32.17 96.24 41.84
CA GLY A 327 -33.15 97.09 41.19
C GLY A 327 -34.52 97.19 41.88
N LYS A 328 -34.76 96.56 43.04
CA LYS A 328 -36.08 96.58 43.74
C LYS A 328 -36.23 97.63 44.83
N GLN A 329 -35.15 98.24 45.31
CA GLN A 329 -35.19 99.40 46.21
C GLN A 329 -35.79 100.71 45.62
N PRO A 330 -35.83 100.98 44.29
CA PRO A 330 -36.27 102.28 43.76
C PRO A 330 -37.77 102.54 43.65
N LEU A 331 -38.68 101.63 44.06
CA LEU A 331 -40.09 101.76 43.68
C LEU A 331 -40.96 102.63 44.61
N ASP A 332 -40.49 102.97 45.80
CA ASP A 332 -41.21 103.86 46.72
C ASP A 332 -40.48 105.20 46.89
N ASN A 333 -41.13 106.27 46.44
CA ASN A 333 -40.56 107.62 46.47
C ASN A 333 -40.30 108.10 47.92
N THR A 334 -41.09 107.64 48.89
CA THR A 334 -40.93 108.03 50.30
C THR A 334 -39.69 107.39 50.90
N LEU A 335 -39.49 106.09 50.70
CA LEU A 335 -38.29 105.35 51.11
C LEU A 335 -37.04 105.87 50.40
N THR A 336 -37.14 106.21 49.11
CA THR A 336 -36.03 106.81 48.37
C THR A 336 -35.63 108.14 48.99
N ASN A 337 -36.60 109.01 49.29
CA ASN A 337 -36.35 110.30 49.92
C ASN A 337 -35.83 110.19 51.36
N LEU A 338 -36.29 109.21 52.15
CA LEU A 338 -35.81 108.99 53.52
C LEU A 338 -34.41 108.34 53.54
N SER A 339 -34.09 107.52 52.54
CA SER A 339 -32.82 106.79 52.48
C SER A 339 -31.65 107.77 52.34
N GLY A 340 -30.66 107.64 53.23
CA GLY A 340 -29.47 108.49 53.24
C GLY A 340 -29.66 109.90 53.83
N LYS A 341 -30.85 110.28 54.32
CA LYS A 341 -31.00 111.52 55.12
C LYS A 341 -30.49 111.32 56.54
N ASP A 342 -29.82 112.33 57.07
CA ASP A 342 -29.46 112.41 58.50
C ASP A 342 -30.66 112.90 59.34
N VAL A 343 -30.51 112.93 60.67
CA VAL A 343 -31.58 113.33 61.59
C VAL A 343 -32.14 114.72 61.26
N ALA A 344 -31.28 115.66 60.87
CA ALA A 344 -31.69 117.01 60.47
C ALA A 344 -32.57 116.98 59.20
N GLY A 345 -32.14 116.25 58.17
CA GLY A 345 -32.91 116.07 56.94
C GLY A 345 -34.25 115.36 57.17
N LEU A 346 -34.33 114.44 58.13
CA LEU A 346 -35.57 113.78 58.53
C LEU A 346 -36.53 114.75 59.23
N LEU A 347 -36.04 115.57 60.17
CA LEU A 347 -36.86 116.57 60.87
C LEU A 347 -37.42 117.62 59.91
N THR A 348 -36.64 118.05 58.90
CA THR A 348 -37.14 118.93 57.84
C THR A 348 -38.21 118.24 56.98
N TYR A 349 -37.99 117.00 56.57
CA TYR A 349 -38.98 116.24 55.78
C TYR A 349 -40.32 116.08 56.53
N LEU A 350 -40.27 115.93 57.85
CA LEU A 350 -41.44 115.82 58.72
C LEU A 350 -42.03 117.18 59.16
N GLY A 351 -41.42 118.30 58.77
CA GLY A 351 -41.90 119.65 59.13
C GLY A 351 -41.72 120.03 60.61
N LEU A 352 -40.80 119.35 61.33
CA LEU A 352 -40.55 119.53 62.77
C LEU A 352 -39.30 120.39 63.07
N GLY A 353 -39.03 121.39 62.21
CA GLY A 353 -37.88 122.30 62.34
C GLY A 353 -38.11 123.49 63.29
N GLU A 354 -37.16 124.43 63.32
CA GLU A 354 -37.18 125.65 64.15
C GLU A 354 -38.40 126.56 63.89
N GLY A 355 -39.48 126.29 64.61
CA GLY A 355 -40.75 127.02 64.55
C GLY A 355 -41.78 126.41 65.49
N SER A 356 -41.33 125.98 66.67
CA SER A 356 -42.14 125.28 67.68
C SER A 356 -43.54 125.90 67.85
N ALA A 357 -44.53 125.03 68.01
CA ALA A 357 -45.96 125.34 68.06
C ALA A 357 -46.39 126.40 69.11
N LEU A 358 -45.46 126.85 69.96
CA LEU A 358 -45.64 127.94 70.91
C LEU A 358 -44.67 129.09 70.60
N PRO A 359 -45.16 130.22 70.07
CA PRO A 359 -44.34 131.40 69.82
C PRO A 359 -43.71 131.95 71.10
N VAL A 360 -42.46 132.41 71.01
CA VAL A 360 -41.76 133.07 72.12
C VAL A 360 -42.54 134.32 72.55
N GLY A 361 -42.78 134.44 73.86
CA GLY A 361 -43.52 135.57 74.45
C GLY A 361 -44.92 135.23 74.96
N VAL A 362 -45.49 134.08 74.57
CA VAL A 362 -46.77 133.61 75.12
C VAL A 362 -46.59 133.22 76.60
N PRO A 363 -47.35 133.80 77.55
CA PRO A 363 -47.34 133.35 78.93
C PRO A 363 -47.98 131.96 79.02
N VAL A 364 -47.30 131.01 79.64
CA VAL A 364 -47.82 129.65 79.87
C VAL A 364 -47.97 129.43 81.38
N PRO A 365 -49.17 129.05 81.87
CA PRO A 365 -49.35 128.73 83.28
C PRO A 365 -48.51 127.49 83.65
N TRP A 366 -47.67 127.62 84.67
CA TRP A 366 -46.76 126.56 85.09
C TRP A 366 -47.07 126.10 86.52
N PRO A 367 -47.27 124.80 86.78
CA PRO A 367 -47.75 124.30 88.07
C PRO A 367 -46.65 124.25 89.15
N SER A 368 -45.39 124.52 88.81
CA SER A 368 -44.25 124.49 89.76
C SER A 368 -43.67 125.86 90.03
N ALA A 369 -43.05 126.03 91.20
CA ALA A 369 -42.38 127.26 91.58
C ALA A 369 -41.12 127.57 90.76
N THR A 370 -40.56 126.60 90.02
CA THR A 370 -39.36 126.78 89.17
C THR A 370 -39.73 126.57 87.70
N PRO A 371 -39.51 127.54 86.79
CA PRO A 371 -39.75 127.38 85.37
C PRO A 371 -38.73 126.39 84.76
N PRO A 372 -39.09 125.70 83.67
CA PRO A 372 -38.13 124.88 82.91
C PRO A 372 -36.97 125.71 82.37
N THR A 373 -35.83 125.07 82.14
CA THR A 373 -34.68 125.71 81.47
C THR A 373 -35.12 126.33 80.14
N GLY A 374 -34.73 127.58 79.90
CA GLY A 374 -35.14 128.36 78.72
C GLY A 374 -36.43 129.16 78.88
N TRP A 375 -37.14 129.03 80.01
CA TRP A 375 -38.35 129.80 80.32
C TRP A 375 -38.10 130.82 81.43
N LEU A 376 -38.79 131.96 81.35
CA LEU A 376 -38.69 133.04 82.33
C LEU A 376 -40.00 133.19 83.12
N LYS A 377 -39.89 133.53 84.41
CA LYS A 377 -41.07 133.80 85.26
C LYS A 377 -41.67 135.16 84.94
N CYS A 378 -42.97 135.22 84.66
CA CYS A 378 -43.72 136.48 84.51
C CYS A 378 -43.92 137.17 85.87
N ASN A 379 -42.88 137.80 86.39
CA ASN A 379 -42.81 138.41 87.71
C ASN A 379 -42.39 139.90 87.69
N GLY A 380 -42.50 140.56 86.53
CA GLY A 380 -42.08 141.95 86.37
C GLY A 380 -40.57 142.17 86.14
N ALA A 381 -39.77 141.10 86.13
CA ALA A 381 -38.32 141.22 85.96
C ALA A 381 -37.94 141.77 84.58
N ALA A 382 -36.85 142.54 84.55
CA ALA A 382 -36.23 142.94 83.30
C ALA A 382 -35.49 141.76 82.64
N PHE A 383 -35.44 141.73 81.32
CA PHE A 383 -34.66 140.76 80.55
C PHE A 383 -33.80 141.45 79.49
N SER A 384 -32.77 140.75 78.99
CA SER A 384 -31.88 141.27 77.93
C SER A 384 -32.48 141.01 76.55
N ALA A 385 -32.60 142.07 75.74
CA ALA A 385 -33.00 141.94 74.33
C ALA A 385 -31.91 141.27 73.47
N GLU A 386 -30.67 141.26 73.94
CA GLU A 386 -29.55 140.63 73.24
C GLU A 386 -29.56 139.11 73.46
N GLU A 387 -29.95 138.67 74.66
CA GLU A 387 -30.07 137.24 75.00
C GLU A 387 -31.41 136.65 74.54
N TYR A 388 -32.48 137.45 74.55
CA TYR A 388 -33.82 137.03 74.14
C TYR A 388 -34.42 137.95 73.06
N PRO A 389 -33.88 137.94 71.82
CA PRO A 389 -34.29 138.87 70.77
C PRO A 389 -35.76 138.69 70.35
N GLU A 390 -36.24 137.44 70.28
CA GLU A 390 -37.64 137.17 69.94
C GLU A 390 -38.59 137.56 71.09
N LEU A 391 -38.15 137.41 72.34
CA LEU A 391 -38.93 137.85 73.50
C LEU A 391 -39.02 139.38 73.58
N ALA A 392 -37.96 140.08 73.15
CA ALA A 392 -37.95 141.54 73.05
C ALA A 392 -38.94 142.07 72.00
N LYS A 393 -39.22 141.30 70.95
CA LYS A 393 -40.29 141.64 70.00
C LYS A 393 -41.67 141.54 70.66
N ALA A 394 -41.89 140.55 71.53
CA ALA A 394 -43.16 140.37 72.24
C ALA A 394 -43.36 141.36 73.41
N TYR A 395 -42.30 141.71 74.14
CA TYR A 395 -42.32 142.65 75.26
C TYR A 395 -41.29 143.78 75.07
N PRO A 396 -41.61 144.83 74.28
CA PRO A 396 -40.66 145.87 73.88
C PRO A 396 -40.12 146.73 75.04
N THR A 397 -40.76 146.69 76.20
CA THR A 397 -40.29 147.39 77.41
C THR A 397 -39.13 146.66 78.10
N ASN A 398 -38.69 145.50 77.56
CA ASN A 398 -37.68 144.62 78.12
C ASN A 398 -37.99 144.20 79.57
N LYS A 399 -39.28 144.16 79.91
CA LYS A 399 -39.80 143.68 81.19
C LYS A 399 -40.87 142.65 80.93
N LEU A 400 -40.77 141.56 81.68
CA LEU A 400 -41.82 140.56 81.70
C LEU A 400 -43.07 141.15 82.35
N PRO A 401 -44.27 140.77 81.90
CA PRO A 401 -45.48 141.09 82.64
C PRO A 401 -45.38 140.48 84.04
N ASP A 402 -45.84 141.19 85.05
CA ASP A 402 -46.04 140.60 86.37
C ASP A 402 -47.45 140.01 86.41
N LEU A 403 -47.55 138.69 86.26
CA LEU A 403 -48.83 137.98 86.20
C LEU A 403 -49.19 137.31 87.53
N ARG A 404 -48.47 137.62 88.61
CA ARG A 404 -48.76 137.05 89.93
C ARG A 404 -50.06 137.63 90.47
N GLY A 405 -51.08 136.80 90.59
CA GLY A 405 -52.41 137.21 91.04
C GLY A 405 -53.29 137.79 89.92
N GLU A 406 -52.79 137.84 88.68
CA GLU A 406 -53.54 138.29 87.51
C GLU A 406 -54.23 137.12 86.80
N PHE A 407 -55.39 137.38 86.22
CA PHE A 407 -56.06 136.45 85.31
C PHE A 407 -55.83 136.94 83.88
N ILE A 408 -55.17 136.11 83.06
CA ILE A 408 -55.05 136.40 81.63
C ILE A 408 -56.45 136.34 81.05
N ARG A 409 -56.88 137.47 80.49
CA ARG A 409 -58.11 137.58 79.71
C ARG A 409 -57.75 137.83 78.26
N GLY A 410 -58.61 137.38 77.36
CA GLY A 410 -58.54 137.82 75.97
C GLY A 410 -58.66 139.34 75.91
N TRP A 411 -57.86 139.95 75.04
CA TRP A 411 -57.96 141.36 74.70
C TRP A 411 -59.37 141.63 74.13
N ASP A 412 -60.12 142.55 74.75
CA ASP A 412 -61.44 143.02 74.32
C ASP A 412 -61.40 144.30 73.48
#